data_AF-A0AAV5SBC9-F1
#
_entry.id   AF-A0AAV5SBC9-F1
#
_cell.length_a   1.000
_cell.length_b   1.000
_cell.length_c   1.000
_cell.angle_alpha   90.00
_cell.angle_beta   90.00
_cell.angle_gamma   90.00
#
_symmetry.space_group_name_H-M   'P 1'
#
loop_
_entity.id
_entity.type
_entity.pdbx_description
1 polymer ?
#
loop_
_entity_poly.entity_id
_entity_poly.type
_entity_poly.pdbx_seq_one_letter_code
_entity_poly.pdbx_strand_id
1 'polypeptide(L)'
;SKFFEKSSIILFLNKKDLFEVKINKVSLNVCFPNYKGGLNYEEGVKHIRKEFRKLSREKETKNGNTKKKQIYFHETCATDTNQVTVVINSVIDVIIQENLKDTGMI
;
A
#
# COMPACT_ATOMS: atom_id res chain seq x y z
N SER A 1 -9.82 -16.52 -1.21
CA SER A 1 -11.01 -15.91 -1.83
C SER A 1 -10.63 -15.57 -3.26
N LYS A 2 -11.20 -16.26 -4.26
CA LYS A 2 -10.74 -16.19 -5.66
C LYS A 2 -11.02 -14.85 -6.36
N PHE A 3 -11.85 -13.99 -5.77
CA PHE A 3 -12.24 -12.69 -6.33
C PHE A 3 -11.15 -11.62 -6.23
N PHE A 4 -10.20 -11.78 -5.31
CA PHE A 4 -9.15 -10.77 -5.08
C PHE A 4 -7.80 -11.14 -5.69
N GLU A 5 -7.64 -12.35 -6.23
CA GLU A 5 -6.34 -12.87 -6.71
C GLU A 5 -5.71 -12.04 -7.83
N LYS A 6 -6.54 -11.38 -8.67
CA LYS A 6 -6.11 -10.60 -9.84
C LYS A 6 -6.37 -9.10 -9.73
N SER A 7 -6.85 -8.64 -8.57
CA SER A 7 -7.24 -7.24 -8.37
C SER A 7 -6.11 -6.45 -7.75
N SER A 8 -5.78 -5.29 -8.32
CA SER A 8 -4.90 -4.31 -7.69
C SER A 8 -5.49 -3.85 -6.35
N ILE A 9 -4.63 -3.63 -5.35
CA ILE A 9 -5.05 -3.20 -4.01
C ILE A 9 -4.57 -1.77 -3.77
N ILE A 10 -5.51 -0.90 -3.38
CA ILE A 10 -5.22 0.43 -2.85
C ILE A 10 -5.37 0.38 -1.34
N LEU A 11 -4.32 0.73 -0.60
CA LEU A 11 -4.28 0.67 0.85
C LEU A 11 -4.09 2.07 1.45
N PHE A 12 -5.08 2.50 2.23
CA PHE A 12 -5.04 3.77 2.96
C PHE A 12 -4.53 3.55 4.39
N LEU A 13 -3.35 4.10 4.67
CA LEU A 13 -2.80 4.27 6.00
C LEU A 13 -3.36 5.57 6.58
N ASN A 14 -4.54 5.49 7.19
CA ASN A 14 -5.19 6.65 7.79
C ASN A 14 -4.57 7.03 9.14
N LYS A 15 -4.83 8.25 9.59
CA LYS A 15 -4.32 8.86 10.83
C LYS A 15 -2.81 9.11 10.81
N LYS A 16 -2.28 9.55 9.66
CA LYS A 16 -0.87 9.95 9.51
C LYS A 16 -0.43 10.94 10.59
N ASP A 17 -1.26 11.94 10.86
CA ASP A 17 -1.10 12.96 11.89
C ASP A 17 -0.84 12.37 13.28
N LEU A 18 -1.69 11.42 13.69
CA LEU A 18 -1.55 10.75 14.98
C LEU A 18 -0.34 9.83 15.02
N PHE A 19 -0.02 9.19 13.89
CA PHE A 19 1.12 8.30 13.79
C PHE A 19 2.44 9.07 13.92
N GLU A 20 2.56 10.23 13.29
CA GLU A 20 3.71 11.13 13.37
C GLU A 20 3.99 11.61 14.80
N VAL A 21 2.94 11.92 15.57
CA VAL A 21 3.11 12.30 16.98
C VAL A 21 3.51 11.09 17.85
N LYS A 22 2.93 9.91 17.61
CA LYS A 22 3.13 8.73 18.46
C LYS A 22 4.49 8.07 18.25
N ILE A 23 4.96 7.98 17.01
CA ILE A 23 6.23 7.29 16.70
C ILE A 23 7.44 7.96 17.34
N ASN A 24 7.36 9.28 17.57
CA ASN A 24 8.39 10.05 18.29
C ASN A 24 8.44 9.76 19.79
N LYS A 25 7.41 9.10 20.35
CA LYS A 25 7.30 8.78 21.78
C LYS A 25 7.43 7.28 22.04
N VAL A 26 6.89 6.46 21.14
CA VAL A 26 6.83 5.00 21.28
C VAL A 26 7.27 4.37 19.98
N SER A 27 8.31 3.53 20.05
CA SER A 27 8.80 2.78 18.90
C SER A 27 7.77 1.75 18.44
N LEU A 28 7.71 1.52 17.13
CA LEU A 28 6.91 0.44 16.52
C LEU A 28 7.31 -0.97 17.02
N ASN A 29 8.45 -1.13 17.70
CA ASN A 29 8.89 -2.39 18.31
C ASN A 29 7.85 -3.02 19.23
N VAL A 30 7.01 -2.20 19.87
CA VAL A 30 5.95 -2.68 20.77
C VAL A 30 4.90 -3.53 20.06
N CYS A 31 4.67 -3.29 18.78
CA CYS A 31 3.74 -4.06 17.94
C CYS A 31 4.47 -4.97 16.95
N PHE A 32 5.68 -4.59 16.53
CA PHE A 32 6.48 -5.30 15.54
C PHE A 32 7.86 -5.59 16.12
N PRO A 33 8.07 -6.74 16.79
CA PRO A 33 9.33 -7.05 17.46
C PRO A 33 10.57 -7.03 16.54
N ASN A 34 10.37 -7.25 15.24
CA ASN A 34 11.41 -7.24 14.22
C ASN A 34 11.70 -5.84 13.63
N TYR A 35 10.99 -4.80 14.07
CA TYR A 35 11.27 -3.44 13.66
C TYR A 35 12.60 -2.97 14.28
N LYS A 36 13.37 -2.22 13.49
CA LYS A 36 14.70 -1.71 13.88
C LYS A 36 14.88 -0.22 13.56
N GLY A 37 13.82 0.45 13.12
CA GLY A 37 13.88 1.86 12.68
C GLY A 37 13.79 2.88 13.82
N GLY A 38 13.57 2.44 15.07
CA GLY A 38 13.55 3.32 16.23
C GLY A 38 12.37 4.29 16.24
N LEU A 39 12.58 5.51 16.74
CA LEU A 39 11.53 6.54 16.83
C LEU A 39 11.48 7.36 15.52
N ASN A 40 11.40 6.69 14.37
CA ASN A 40 11.46 7.33 13.05
C ASN A 40 10.19 7.05 12.24
N TYR A 41 9.53 8.13 11.81
CA TYR A 41 8.31 8.07 11.02
C TYR A 41 8.49 7.34 9.70
N GLU A 42 9.48 7.73 8.89
CA GLU A 42 9.69 7.19 7.54
C GLU A 42 10.01 5.70 7.58
N GLU A 43 10.92 5.29 8.46
CA GLU A 43 11.25 3.88 8.65
C GLU A 43 10.06 3.10 9.21
N GLY A 44 9.23 3.73 10.06
CA GLY A 44 8.00 3.15 10.57
C GLY A 44 6.97 2.87 9.47
N VAL A 45 6.66 3.87 8.64
CA VAL A 45 5.77 3.73 7.48
C VAL A 45 6.32 2.68 6.51
N LYS A 46 7.61 2.72 6.22
CA LYS A 46 8.29 1.76 5.34
C LYS A 46 8.18 0.32 5.87
N HIS A 47 8.31 0.13 7.19
CA HIS A 47 8.11 -1.16 7.81
C HIS A 47 6.67 -1.65 7.67
N ILE A 48 5.68 -0.80 7.99
CA ILE A 48 4.25 -1.12 7.84
C ILE A 48 3.95 -1.53 6.38
N ARG A 49 4.40 -0.74 5.40
CA ARG A 49 4.27 -1.06 3.97
C ARG A 49 4.88 -2.42 3.63
N LYS A 50 6.06 -2.72 4.17
CA LYS A 50 6.75 -4.00 3.96
C LYS A 50 5.95 -5.17 4.55
N GLU A 51 5.41 -5.03 5.75
CA GLU A 51 4.60 -6.08 6.38
C GLU A 51 3.31 -6.36 5.58
N PHE A 52 2.62 -5.32 5.09
CA PHE A 52 1.47 -5.51 4.21
C PHE A 52 1.85 -6.18 2.87
N ARG A 53 2.97 -5.79 2.26
CA ARG A 53 3.49 -6.47 1.05
C ARG A 53 3.82 -7.95 1.30
N LYS A 54 4.32 -8.31 2.49
CA LYS A 54 4.58 -9.70 2.87
C LYS A 54 3.31 -10.52 3.08
N LEU A 55 2.22 -9.89 3.51
CA LEU A 55 0.92 -10.55 3.67
C LEU A 55 0.22 -10.78 2.32
N SER A 56 0.45 -9.89 1.36
CA SER A 56 -0.03 -10.02 -0.02
C SER A 56 0.79 -11.06 -0.83
N ARG A 57 0.90 -12.28 -0.28
CA ARG A 57 1.64 -13.44 -0.83
C ARG A 57 1.06 -13.99 -2.15
N GLU A 58 -0.01 -13.40 -2.65
CA GLU A 58 -0.63 -13.80 -3.91
C GLU A 58 0.29 -13.42 -5.08
N LYS A 59 0.94 -14.46 -5.60
CA LYS A 59 1.58 -14.45 -6.90
C LYS A 59 0.47 -14.33 -7.94
N GLU A 60 0.50 -13.27 -8.72
CA GLU A 60 -0.42 -13.10 -9.83
C GLU A 60 0.19 -13.81 -11.03
N THR A 61 -0.30 -15.02 -11.33
CA THR A 61 0.11 -15.74 -12.55
C THR A 61 -0.79 -15.31 -13.69
N LYS A 62 -0.27 -14.48 -14.59
CA LYS A 62 -0.94 -14.07 -15.84
C LYS A 62 -0.10 -14.54 -17.02
N ASN A 63 -0.69 -15.32 -17.93
CA ASN A 63 -0.07 -15.80 -19.18
C ASN A 63 1.30 -16.50 -19.01
N GLY A 64 1.47 -17.32 -17.96
CA GLY A 64 2.73 -18.00 -17.65
C GLY A 64 3.79 -17.15 -16.95
N ASN A 65 3.57 -15.83 -16.85
CA ASN A 65 4.43 -14.92 -16.10
C ASN A 65 3.86 -14.69 -14.70
N THR A 66 4.65 -15.04 -13.68
CA THR A 66 4.32 -14.75 -12.29
C THR A 66 4.75 -13.32 -11.96
N LYS A 67 3.80 -12.38 -11.89
CA LYS A 67 4.04 -11.04 -11.36
C LYS A 67 3.64 -10.98 -9.89
N LYS A 68 4.31 -10.11 -9.14
CA LYS A 68 3.89 -9.78 -7.78
C LYS A 68 2.72 -8.81 -7.87
N LYS A 69 1.63 -9.12 -7.17
CA LYS A 69 0.50 -8.22 -6.99
C LYS A 69 0.99 -6.87 -6.48
N GLN A 70 0.62 -5.79 -7.15
CA GLN A 70 0.97 -4.43 -6.73
C GLN A 70 -0.01 -3.92 -5.69
N ILE A 71 0.56 -3.33 -4.63
CA ILE A 71 -0.20 -2.63 -3.59
C ILE A 71 0.25 -1.17 -3.62
N TYR A 72 -0.72 -0.29 -3.84
CA TYR A 72 -0.55 1.15 -3.79
C TYR A 72 -0.82 1.61 -2.37
N PHE A 73 0.11 2.33 -1.76
CA PHE A 73 0.01 2.78 -0.38
C PHE A 73 -0.16 4.29 -0.32
N HIS A 74 -1.19 4.74 0.39
CA HIS A 74 -1.46 6.16 0.59
C HIS A 74 -1.59 6.46 2.08
N GLU A 75 -0.82 7.42 2.56
CA GLU A 75 -0.93 7.94 3.91
C GLU A 75 -1.96 9.06 3.90
N THR A 76 -2.97 8.99 4.78
CA THR A 76 -4.10 9.92 4.79
C THR A 76 -4.32 10.47 6.18
N CYS A 77 -4.82 11.70 6.24
CA CYS A 77 -5.42 12.27 7.43
C CYS A 77 -6.94 12.32 7.22
N ALA A 78 -7.74 12.07 8.25
CA ALA A 78 -9.21 12.01 8.13
C ALA A 78 -9.80 13.32 7.57
N THR A 79 -9.15 14.45 7.82
CA THR A 79 -9.52 15.78 7.31
C THR A 79 -9.05 16.04 5.87
N ASP A 80 -8.15 15.22 5.32
CA ASP A 80 -7.57 15.38 3.98
C ASP A 80 -8.19 14.40 2.96
N THR A 81 -9.44 13.98 3.21
CA THR A 81 -10.21 13.07 2.34
C THR A 81 -10.49 13.64 0.95
N ASN A 82 -10.38 14.96 0.77
CA ASN A 82 -10.48 15.59 -0.56
C ASN A 82 -9.32 15.20 -1.48
N GLN A 83 -8.11 14.97 -0.95
CA GLN A 83 -6.98 14.47 -1.75
C GLN A 83 -7.10 12.99 -2.10
N VAL A 84 -7.84 12.23 -1.30
CA VAL A 84 -8.02 10.79 -1.50
C VAL A 84 -8.71 10.51 -2.84
N THR A 85 -9.74 11.28 -3.22
CA THR A 85 -10.47 11.08 -4.48
C THR A 85 -9.61 11.35 -5.70
N VAL A 86 -8.76 12.39 -5.67
CA VAL A 86 -7.83 12.71 -6.76
C VAL A 86 -6.83 11.58 -6.97
N VAL A 87 -6.24 11.12 -5.86
CA VAL A 87 -5.24 10.05 -5.89
C VAL A 87 -5.85 8.71 -6.30
N ILE A 88 -7.07 8.40 -5.84
CA ILE A 88 -7.81 7.21 -6.29
C ILE A 88 -7.99 7.24 -7.80
N ASN A 89 -8.45 8.37 -8.36
CA ASN A 89 -8.64 8.49 -9.81
C ASN A 89 -7.33 8.27 -10.57
N SER A 90 -6.22 8.87 -10.14
CA SER A 90 -4.91 8.66 -10.77
C SER A 90 -4.43 7.21 -10.68
N VAL A 91 -4.67 6.53 -9.57
CA VAL A 91 -4.29 5.11 -9.42
C VAL A 91 -5.19 4.21 -10.25
N ILE A 92 -6.49 4.51 -10.32
CA ILE A 92 -7.44 3.85 -11.21
C ILE A 92 -6.97 4.00 -12.67
N ASP A 93 -6.57 5.19 -13.10
CA ASP A 93 -6.07 5.44 -14.46
C ASP A 93 -4.82 4.61 -14.75
N VAL A 94 -3.86 4.54 -13.82
CA VAL A 94 -2.65 3.71 -13.96
C VAL A 94 -3.01 2.22 -14.07
N ILE A 95 -3.93 1.74 -13.22
CA ILE A 95 -4.37 0.34 -13.25
C ILE A 95 -5.12 0.03 -14.55
N ILE A 96 -5.98 0.94 -15.01
CA ILE A 96 -6.70 0.81 -16.28
C ILE A 96 -5.70 0.81 -17.44
N GLN A 97 -4.72 1.71 -17.46
CA GLN A 97 -3.67 1.71 -18.47
C GLN A 97 -2.84 0.42 -18.47
N GLU A 98 -2.46 -0.11 -17.30
CA GLU A 98 -1.77 -1.40 -17.22
C GLU A 98 -2.65 -2.54 -17.76
N ASN A 99 -3.93 -2.56 -17.41
CA ASN A 99 -4.87 -3.56 -17.90
C ASN A 99 -5.12 -3.44 -19.42
N LEU A 100 -5.23 -2.21 -19.96
CA LEU A 100 -5.42 -1.96 -21.39
C LEU A 100 -4.17 -2.38 -22.19
N LYS A 101 -2.98 -2.08 -21.68
CA LYS A 101 -1.70 -2.52 -22.26
C LYS A 101 -1.56 -4.04 -22.26
N ASP A 102 -1.98 -4.70 -21.18
CA ASP A 102 -1.99 -6.16 -21.09
C ASP A 102 -2.96 -6.81 -22.10
N THR A 103 -3.99 -6.09 -22.57
CA THR A 103 -4.92 -6.54 -23.62
C THR A 103 -4.51 -6.16 -25.05
N GLY A 104 -3.41 -5.43 -25.23
CA GLY A 104 -2.92 -5.00 -26.56
C GLY A 104 -3.78 -3.93 -27.22
N MET A 105 -4.65 -3.24 -26.46
CA MET A 105 -5.48 -2.15 -26.96
C MET A 105 -4.75 -0.80 -26.97
N ILE A 106 -3.59 -0.72 -26.31
CA ILE A 106 -2.61 0.38 -26.34
C ILE A 106 -1.19 -0.15 -26.20
#